data_AF-F3B5D2-F1
#
_entry.id   AF-F3B5D2-F1
#
_cell.length_a   1.000
_cell.length_b   1.000
_cell.length_c   1.000
_cell.angle_alpha   90.00
_cell.angle_beta   90.00
_cell.angle_gamma   90.00
#
_symmetry.space_group_name_H-M   'P 1'
#
loop_
_entity.id
_entity.type
_entity.pdbx_description
1 polymer ?
#
loop_
_entity_poly.entity_id
_entity_poly.type
_entity_poly.pdbx_seq_one_letter_code
_entity_poly.pdbx_strand_id
1 'polypeptide(L)' 'MLEQFNDVFSDIVNVLLFDGKDVVDEDSLIDTPTKSMMKIDGKVHSQDRDVAKYWQNSRINIALFGF' A
#
# COMPACT_ATOMS: atom_id res chain seq x y z
N MET A 1 -4.27 11.94 -6.19
CA MET A 1 -3.29 11.30 -7.10
C MET A 1 -3.91 10.01 -7.62
N LEU A 2 -3.52 9.52 -8.80
CA LEU A 2 -4.23 8.42 -9.46
C LEU A 2 -4.06 7.09 -8.71
N GLU A 3 -2.93 6.91 -8.04
CA GLU A 3 -2.53 5.73 -7.28
C GLU A 3 -3.39 5.50 -6.02
N GLN A 4 -4.27 6.45 -5.69
CA GLN A 4 -5.29 6.25 -4.67
C GLN A 4 -6.40 5.31 -5.13
N PHE A 5 -6.64 5.19 -6.44
CA PHE A 5 -7.62 4.25 -6.99
C PHE A 5 -7.03 2.83 -7.00
N ASN A 6 -7.87 1.84 -6.69
CA ASN A 6 -7.41 0.45 -6.52
C ASN A 6 -6.90 -0.16 -7.82
N ASP A 7 -7.51 0.18 -8.95
CA ASP A 7 -7.14 -0.25 -10.31
C ASP A 7 -5.72 0.23 -10.68
N VAL A 8 -5.45 1.52 -10.46
CA VAL A 8 -4.13 2.10 -10.72
C VAL A 8 -3.10 1.53 -9.75
N PHE A 9 -3.47 1.33 -8.48
CA PHE A 9 -2.56 0.77 -7.48
C PHE A 9 -2.22 -0.69 -7.76
N SER A 10 -3.19 -1.52 -8.13
CA SER A 10 -2.96 -2.92 -8.48
C SER A 10 -2.06 -3.04 -9.71
N ASP A 11 -2.29 -2.22 -10.74
CA ASP A 11 -1.42 -2.16 -11.93
C ASP A 11 0.03 -1.85 -11.57
N ILE A 12 0.27 -0.83 -10.73
CA ILE A 12 1.62 -0.47 -10.27
C ILE A 12 2.27 -1.65 -9.53
N VAL A 13 1.55 -2.27 -8.60
CA VAL A 13 2.08 -3.38 -7.80
C VAL A 13 2.35 -4.62 -8.67
N ASN A 14 1.44 -4.94 -9.60
CA ASN A 14 1.58 -6.05 -10.55
C ASN A 14 2.79 -5.86 -11.48
N VAL A 15 3.02 -4.65 -11.97
CA VAL A 15 4.21 -4.32 -12.76
C VAL A 15 5.49 -4.44 -11.92
N LEU A 16 5.55 -3.78 -10.75
CA LEU A 16 6.79 -3.65 -9.99
C LEU A 16 7.21 -4.92 -9.25
N LEU A 17 6.25 -5.69 -8.73
CA LEU A 17 6.52 -6.86 -7.87
C LEU A 17 6.26 -8.19 -8.57
N PHE A 18 5.48 -8.20 -9.65
CA PHE A 18 5.00 -9.42 -10.28
C PHE A 18 5.26 -9.50 -11.79
N ASP A 19 6.19 -8.70 -12.32
CA ASP A 19 6.61 -8.72 -13.72
C ASP A 19 5.42 -8.56 -14.70
N GLY A 20 4.48 -7.69 -14.31
CA GLY A 20 3.26 -7.41 -15.07
C GLY A 20 2.20 -8.52 -15.03
N LYS A 21 2.40 -9.56 -14.20
CA LYS A 21 1.37 -10.59 -14.00
C LYS A 21 0.27 -10.07 -13.09
N ASP A 22 -0.97 -10.39 -13.45
CA ASP A 22 -2.15 -10.04 -12.69
C ASP A 22 -2.27 -10.94 -11.44
N VAL A 23 -1.66 -10.48 -10.34
CA VAL A 23 -1.59 -11.21 -9.05
C VAL A 23 -2.40 -10.50 -7.97
N VAL A 24 -2.38 -9.17 -7.96
CA VAL A 24 -3.14 -8.34 -7.05
C VAL A 24 -4.42 -7.89 -7.73
N ASP A 25 -5.55 -8.43 -7.27
CA ASP A 25 -6.89 -8.01 -7.67
C ASP A 25 -7.25 -6.67 -6.99
N GLU A 26 -7.74 -5.70 -7.77
CA GLU A 26 -8.15 -4.38 -7.29
C GLU A 26 -9.25 -4.43 -6.22
N ASP A 27 -10.16 -5.40 -6.32
CA ASP A 27 -11.25 -5.60 -5.36
C ASP A 27 -10.76 -6.17 -4.02
N SER A 28 -9.52 -6.68 -3.99
CA SER A 28 -8.89 -7.24 -2.78
C SER A 28 -8.15 -6.19 -1.93
N LEU A 29 -8.12 -4.93 -2.37
CA LEU A 29 -7.41 -3.83 -1.72
C LEU A 29 -8.36 -2.94 -0.90
N ILE A 30 -8.00 -2.72 0.36
CA ILE A 30 -8.70 -1.76 1.24
C ILE A 30 -7.80 -0.57 1.51
N ASP A 31 -8.33 0.65 1.44
CA ASP A 31 -7.61 1.82 1.91
C ASP A 31 -7.26 1.74 3.40
N THR A 32 -6.05 2.19 3.72
CA THR A 32 -5.56 2.29 5.10
C THR A 32 -5.07 3.70 5.38
N PRO A 33 -5.04 4.11 6.66
CA PRO A 33 -4.51 5.42 7.03
C PRO A 33 -3.05 5.60 6.54
N THR A 34 -2.80 6.69 5.83
CA THR A 34 -1.45 7.03 5.34
C THR A 34 -0.53 7.52 6.46
N LYS A 35 -1.11 7.99 7.56
CA LYS A 35 -0.42 8.44 8.77
C LYS A 35 -0.56 7.41 9.87
N SER A 36 0.57 6.99 10.43
CA SER A 36 0.60 6.09 11.58
C SER A 36 1.72 6.46 12.54
N MET A 37 1.56 6.03 13.80
CA MET A 37 2.57 6.16 14.83
C MET A 37 3.08 4.77 15.19
N MET A 38 4.40 4.57 15.14
CA MET A 38 5.04 3.30 15.49
C MET A 38 5.87 3.49 16.76
N LYS A 39 5.68 2.62 17.75
CA LYS A 39 6.47 2.62 18.99
C LYS A 39 7.49 1.49 18.96
N ILE A 40 8.79 1.83 19.02
CA ILE A 40 9.90 0.88 19.09
C ILE A 40 10.85 1.37 20.19
N ASP A 41 11.31 0.48 21.06
CA ASP A 41 12.30 0.78 22.11
C ASP A 41 11.95 2.01 22.97
N GLY A 42 10.66 2.17 23.30
CA GLY A 42 10.16 3.28 24.10
C GLY A 42 10.04 4.62 23.34
N LYS A 43 10.52 4.71 22.09
CA LYS A 43 10.41 5.89 21.23
C LYS A 43 9.22 5.77 20.30
N VAL A 44 8.61 6.90 19.97
CA VAL A 44 7.48 6.99 19.04
C VAL A 44 7.97 7.66 17.75
N HIS A 45 7.67 7.03 16.62
CA HIS A 45 8.05 7.46 15.28
C HIS A 45 6.79 7.72 14.46
N SER A 46 6.72 8.88 13.83
CA SER A 46 5.70 9.16 12.82
C SER A 46 6.06 8.50 11.50
N GLN A 47 5.05 8.01 10.80
CA GLN A 47 5.16 7.48 9.45
C GLN A 47 4.09 8.13 8.59
N ASP A 48 4.53 8.91 7.60
CA ASP A 48 3.69 9.55 6.61
C ASP A 48 3.96 8.89 5.25
N ARG A 49 2.90 8.41 4.59
CA ARG A 49 2.91 7.75 3.27
C ARG A 49 2.08 8.57 2.30
N ASP A 50 2.32 8.40 1.00
CA ASP A 50 1.47 9.03 -0.02
C ASP A 50 0.19 8.21 -0.24
N VAL A 51 0.32 6.88 -0.30
CA VAL A 51 -0.79 5.92 -0.42
C VAL A 51 -0.49 4.69 0.45
N ALA A 52 -1.53 4.12 1.08
CA ALA A 52 -1.41 2.90 1.86
C ALA A 52 -2.65 2.01 1.69
N LYS A 53 -2.46 0.73 1.36
CA LYS A 53 -3.54 -0.24 1.17
C LYS A 53 -3.26 -1.56 1.89
N TYR A 54 -4.32 -2.19 2.38
CA TYR A 54 -4.30 -3.53 2.93
C TYR A 54 -4.78 -4.52 1.87
N TRP A 55 -3.91 -5.45 1.50
CA TRP A 55 -4.22 -6.53 0.57
C TRP A 55 -4.81 -7.72 1.35
N GLN A 56 -6.13 -7.90 1.27
CA GLN A 56 -6.85 -8.86 2.12
C GLN A 56 -6.41 -10.30 1.94
N ASN A 57 -6.24 -10.73 0.68
CA ASN A 57 -5.96 -12.13 0.35
C ASN A 57 -4.60 -12.59 0.90
N SER A 58 -3.61 -11.69 0.88
CA SER A 58 -2.27 -11.96 1.37
C SER A 58 -2.04 -11.51 2.82
N ARG A 59 -2.95 -10.71 3.38
CA ARG A 59 -2.87 -10.11 4.72
C ARG A 59 -1.64 -9.23 4.92
N ILE A 60 -1.32 -8.41 3.92
CA ILE A 60 -0.13 -7.54 3.90
C ILE A 60 -0.55 -6.08 3.74
N ASN A 61 0.15 -5.16 4.40
CA ASN A 61 0.03 -3.72 4.16
C ASN A 61 1.08 -3.28 3.14
N ILE A 62 0.65 -2.56 2.10
CA ILE A 62 1.50 -2.03 1.05
C ILE A 62 1.40 -0.50 1.09
N ALA A 63 2.54 0.18 0.98
CA ALA A 63 2.61 1.64 1.01
C ALA A 63 3.51 2.16 -0.11
N LEU A 64 3.11 3.30 -0.69
CA LEU A 64 3.90 4.05 -1.67
C LEU A 64 4.41 5.36 -1.07
N PHE A 65 5.64 5.72 -1.42
CA PHE A 65 6.35 6.93 -1.00
C PHE A 65 7.04 7.58 -2.20
N GLY A 66 7.04 8.92 -2.28
CA GLY A 66 7.91 9.70 -3.14
C GLY A 66 7.26 10.28 -4.40
N PHE A 67 5.99 10.68 -4.34
CA PHE A 67 5.37 11.45 -5.42
C PHE A 67 5.53 12.97 -5.27
#